data_AF-A0A7J6WWJ1-F1
#
_entry.id   AF-A0A7J6WWJ1-F1
#
_cell.length_a   1.000
_cell.length_b   1.000
_cell.length_c   1.000
_cell.angle_alpha   90.00
_cell.angle_beta   90.00
_cell.angle_gamma   90.00
#
_symmetry.space_group_name_H-M   'P 1'
#
loop_
_entity.id
_entity.type
_entity.pdbx_description
1 polymer ?
#
loop_
_entity_poly.entity_id
_entity_poly.type
_entity_poly.pdbx_seq_one_letter_code
_entity_poly.pdbx_strand_id
1 'polypeptide(L)' 'MKDIFKTEELKTMVNTKPVVVVSLGKIRIFQGAQLATTTGTMLYLNPDIPEVIELKN' A
#
# COMPACT_ATOMS: atom_id res chain seq x y z
N MET A 1 -19.68 23.78 -18.74
CA MET A 1 -18.21 23.73 -18.97
C MET A 1 -17.55 23.56 -17.61
N LYS A 2 -16.64 22.57 -17.46
CA LYS A 2 -15.77 22.24 -16.31
C LYS A 2 -16.03 20.91 -15.55
N ASP A 3 -16.11 19.79 -16.26
CA ASP A 3 -15.85 18.44 -15.71
C ASP A 3 -14.51 17.87 -16.23
N ILE A 4 -13.51 18.73 -16.44
CA ILE A 4 -12.21 18.35 -17.05
C ILE A 4 -11.10 18.24 -15.98
N PHE A 5 -11.37 18.61 -14.72
CA PHE A 5 -10.33 18.82 -13.71
C PHE A 5 -9.87 17.61 -12.91
N LYS A 6 -10.31 16.37 -13.17
CA LYS A 6 -9.90 15.26 -12.29
C LYS A 6 -9.28 14.05 -12.95
N THR A 7 -9.30 13.93 -14.28
CA THR A 7 -8.88 12.68 -14.91
C THR A 7 -7.36 12.52 -14.96
N GLU A 8 -6.58 13.60 -15.07
CA GLU A 8 -5.11 13.52 -15.06
C GLU A 8 -4.54 13.41 -13.63
N GLU A 9 -5.08 14.15 -12.66
CA GLU A 9 -4.71 14.03 -11.24
C GLU A 9 -5.08 12.65 -10.66
N LEU A 10 -6.22 12.08 -11.06
CA LEU A 10 -6.58 10.71 -10.71
C LEU A 10 -5.62 9.70 -11.36
N LYS A 11 -5.19 9.93 -12.60
CA LYS A 11 -4.24 9.04 -13.29
C LYS A 11 -2.84 9.09 -12.66
N THR A 12 -2.38 10.25 -12.18
CA THR A 12 -1.11 10.36 -11.46
C THR A 12 -1.18 9.70 -10.08
N MET A 13 -2.32 9.74 -9.39
CA MET A 13 -2.53 8.97 -8.15
C MET A 13 -2.55 7.45 -8.38
N VAL A 14 -3.01 6.97 -9.55
CA VAL A 14 -3.08 5.54 -9.88
C VAL A 14 -1.70 4.93 -10.22
N ASN A 15 -0.68 5.75 -10.48
CA ASN A 15 0.67 5.26 -10.82
C ASN A 15 1.66 5.23 -9.64
N THR A 16 1.22 5.50 -8.41
CA THR A 16 2.08 5.34 -7.24
C THR A 16 2.10 3.87 -6.85
N LYS A 17 3.21 3.15 -7.06
CA LYS A 17 3.44 1.83 -6.45
C LYS A 17 3.64 2.05 -4.95
N PRO A 18 2.62 1.89 -4.09
CA PRO A 18 2.75 2.26 -2.69
C PRO A 18 3.50 1.15 -1.96
N VAL A 19 4.42 1.53 -1.09
CA VAL A 19 5.01 0.58 -0.14
C VAL A 19 4.08 0.49 1.07
N VAL A 20 3.68 -0.73 1.43
CA VAL A 20 2.78 -0.97 2.56
C VAL A 20 3.57 -1.68 3.66
N VAL A 21 3.64 -1.06 4.83
CA VAL A 21 4.15 -1.71 6.03
C VAL A 21 2.98 -2.33 6.78
N VAL A 22 3.06 -3.63 7.02
CA VAL A 22 2.01 -4.42 7.69
C VAL A 22 2.48 -4.76 9.11
N SER A 23 1.81 -4.19 10.12
CA SER A 23 2.04 -4.55 11.52
C SER A 23 0.95 -5.48 12.02
N LEU A 24 1.32 -6.50 12.80
CA LEU A 24 0.41 -7.52 13.34
C LEU A 24 -0.36 -8.29 12.24
N GLY A 25 0.33 -8.59 11.12
CA GLY A 25 -0.20 -9.47 10.08
C GLY A 25 -0.22 -10.93 10.55
N LYS A 26 -1.26 -11.68 10.17
CA LYS A 26 -1.39 -13.10 10.51
C LYS A 26 -0.85 -13.97 9.38
N ILE A 27 0.15 -14.79 9.66
CA ILE A 27 0.59 -15.81 8.70
C ILE A 27 -0.50 -16.89 8.60
N ARG A 28 -0.87 -17.25 7.38
CA ARG A 28 -1.76 -18.38 7.09
C ARG A 28 -1.08 -19.30 6.09
N ILE A 29 -1.28 -20.60 6.27
CA ILE A 29 -0.80 -21.61 5.32
C ILE A 29 -2.06 -22.21 4.68
N PHE A 30 -2.50 -21.58 3.59
CA PHE A 30 -3.62 -22.07 2.78
C PHE A 30 -3.21 -21.90 1.32
N GLN A 31 -3.00 -23.00 0.61
CA GLN A 31 -2.44 -22.98 -0.75
C GLN A 31 -1.10 -22.24 -0.86
N GLY A 32 -0.27 -22.30 0.19
CA GLY A 32 1.00 -21.59 0.31
C GLY A 32 1.06 -20.69 1.53
N ALA A 33 2.24 -20.12 1.80
CA ALA A 33 2.42 -19.13 2.84
C ALA A 33 1.81 -17.79 2.39
N GLN A 34 0.84 -17.30 3.17
CA GLN A 34 0.12 -16.06 2.91
C GLN A 34 0.17 -15.16 4.13
N LEU A 35 0.10 -13.85 3.88
CA LEU A 35 -0.10 -12.84 4.92
C LEU A 35 -1.56 -12.37 4.89
N ALA A 36 -2.29 -12.58 5.98
CA ALA A 36 -3.68 -12.16 6.12
C ALA A 36 -3.81 -10.96 7.05
N THR A 37 -4.71 -10.05 6.71
CA THR A 37 -5.13 -8.97 7.59
C THR A 37 -6.20 -9.48 8.57
N THR A 38 -6.19 -8.93 9.77
CA THR A 38 -7.18 -9.16 10.83
C THR A 38 -7.63 -7.82 11.39
N THR A 39 -8.63 -7.80 12.28
CA THR A 39 -9.09 -6.55 12.93
C THR A 39 -7.98 -5.82 13.68
N GLY A 40 -6.95 -6.53 14.18
CA GLY A 40 -5.81 -5.92 14.86
C GLY A 40 -4.65 -5.52 13.94
N THR A 41 -4.74 -5.81 12.65
CA THR A 41 -3.66 -5.51 11.70
C THR A 41 -3.66 -4.03 11.34
N MET A 42 -2.49 -3.39 11.43
CA MET A 42 -2.30 -1.99 11.05
C MET A 42 -1.54 -1.91 9.74
N LEU A 43 -2.03 -1.09 8.81
CA LEU A 43 -1.43 -0.85 7.50
C LEU A 43 -0.95 0.60 7.43
N TYR A 44 0.34 0.80 7.21
CA TYR A 44 0.92 2.11 6.99
C TYR A 44 1.31 2.25 5.53
N LEU A 45 0.78 3.29 4.88
CA LEU A 45 1.05 3.59 3.48
C LEU A 45 2.23 4.56 3.40
N ASN A 46 3.33 4.14 2.77
CA ASN A 46 4.54 4.94 2.59
C ASN A 46 5.03 5.65 3.88
N PRO A 47 5.17 4.96 5.03
CA PRO A 47 5.69 5.61 6.22
C PRO A 47 7.14 6.07 5.99
N ASP A 48 7.53 7.15 6.66
CA ASP A 48 8.87 7.73 6.58
C ASP A 48 9.86 6.93 7.45
N ILE A 49 10.28 5.77 6.92
CA ILE A 49 11.27 4.88 7.54
C ILE A 49 12.30 4.43 6.49
N PRO A 50 13.54 4.08 6.90
CA PRO A 50 14.62 3.72 5.97
C PRO A 50 14.24 2.60 4.99
N GLU A 51 13.56 1.56 5.46
CA GLU A 51 13.18 0.38 4.65
C GLU A 51 12.24 0.75 3.50
N VAL A 52 11.37 1.75 3.71
CA VAL A 52 10.45 2.23 2.66
C VAL A 52 11.20 3.02 1.60
N ILE A 53 12.24 3.76 2.00
CA ILE A 53 13.11 4.51 1.07
C ILE A 53 13.92 3.52 0.23
N GLU A 54 14.48 2.48 0.85
CA GLU A 54 15.21 1.42 0.16
C GLU A 54 14.34 0.69 -0.87
N LEU A 55 13.10 0.34 -0.53
CA LEU A 55 12.18 -0.37 -1.44
C LEU A 55 11.70 0.47 -2.64
N LYS A 56 11.88 1.79 -2.60
CA LYS A 56 11.48 2.70 -3.68
C LYS A 56 12.61 3.00 -4.68
N ASN A 57 13.86 2.75 -4.31
CA ASN A 57 15.04 2.93 -5.16
C ASN A 57 15.27 1.72 -6.07
#